data_AF-A0A2G8KT86-F1
#
_entry.id   AF-A0A2G8KT86-F1
#
_cell.length_a   1.000
_cell.length_b   1.000
_cell.length_c   1.000
_cell.angle_alpha   90.00
_cell.angle_beta   90.00
_cell.angle_gamma   90.00
#
_symmetry.space_group_name_H-M   'P 1'
#
loop_
_entity.id
_entity.type
_entity.pdbx_description
1 polymer ?
#
loop_
_entity_poly.entity_id
_entity_poly.type
_entity_poly.pdbx_seq_one_letter_code
_entity_poly.pdbx_strand_id
1 'polypeptide(L)'
;MIRSLSPLELQCRTGLAWNNLNETVATATVFVGFAVQFHSHRVQVVLNKERTGVEVTYNDAVLQIDDAFFTPDWQVTILLDKNRKTGRKELIAAFQDSGNSTKLTFSVVSGTLSLNIVSNGIMAVNSVGLLERFRRTTSDTSLFTYGETESWETFNDVNHKPIFFEDLMSDPSLASKIQQVRIDCSGVKECMFDALVTNNMDLASYSKEYVMEDILQRKLMANTPPSFVSITELHGDQSQPALRANTTLLVQLGNSYTYRVLFTDPDEGDNITLSLREDVPGAMIEDGDILHYTPQDDQPVQIMLVGSDGIVGTNQPLTVLLCNCFGGGCNFNTLLSGGNKFALVGCDCLDSYTGPNCDEDYDSCLDDPC
;
A
#
# COMPACT_ATOMS: atom_id res chain seq x y z
N MET A 1 -5.89 31.23 -26.42
CA MET A 1 -5.47 31.91 -25.18
C MET A 1 -4.84 30.84 -24.29
N ILE A 2 -3.52 30.69 -24.37
CA ILE A 2 -2.78 29.65 -23.66
C ILE A 2 -2.80 30.07 -22.18
N ARG A 3 -3.55 29.37 -21.33
CA ARG A 3 -3.50 29.59 -19.89
C ARG A 3 -2.07 29.29 -19.45
N SER A 4 -1.38 30.31 -18.95
CA SER A 4 -0.14 30.18 -18.22
C SER A 4 -0.41 29.27 -17.03
N LEU A 5 -0.05 27.99 -17.15
CA LEU A 5 0.01 27.07 -16.02
C LEU A 5 1.19 27.56 -15.17
N SER A 6 0.93 28.29 -14.10
CA SER A 6 1.99 28.62 -13.14
C SER A 6 2.38 27.34 -12.40
N PRO A 7 3.58 26.78 -12.63
CA PRO A 7 3.95 25.51 -12.03
C PRO A 7 4.27 25.69 -10.55
N LEU A 8 4.00 24.67 -9.75
CA LEU A 8 4.53 24.57 -8.40
C LEU A 8 6.07 24.51 -8.48
N GLU A 9 6.75 25.46 -7.85
CA GLU A 9 8.21 25.48 -7.77
C GLU A 9 8.65 24.90 -6.42
N LEU A 10 9.67 24.06 -6.44
CA LEU A 10 10.25 23.43 -5.26
C LEU A 10 11.76 23.62 -5.28
N GLN A 11 12.30 24.13 -4.18
CA GLN A 11 13.74 24.21 -3.94
C GLN A 11 14.07 23.46 -2.65
N CYS A 12 15.06 22.56 -2.69
CA CYS A 12 15.59 21.95 -1.48
C CYS A 12 16.90 22.62 -1.08
N ARG A 13 17.26 22.50 0.20
CA ARG A 13 18.49 23.02 0.78
C ARG A 13 19.20 21.94 1.55
N THR A 14 20.52 21.90 1.40
CA THR A 14 21.38 21.00 2.16
C THR A 14 22.23 21.77 3.18
N GLY A 15 22.73 21.04 4.17
CA GLY A 15 23.70 21.53 5.14
C GLY A 15 24.68 20.41 5.51
N LEU A 16 25.79 20.73 6.15
CA LEU A 16 26.82 19.73 6.50
C LEU A 16 26.23 18.59 7.33
N ALA A 17 26.57 17.34 7.02
CA ALA A 17 26.15 16.19 7.82
C ALA A 17 26.81 16.23 9.21
N TRP A 18 26.23 15.52 10.17
CA TRP A 18 26.82 15.35 11.50
C TRP A 18 27.25 13.90 11.72
N ASN A 19 28.41 13.72 12.35
CA ASN A 19 28.86 12.42 12.81
C ASN A 19 28.09 11.99 14.08
N ASN A 20 28.35 10.79 14.60
CA ASN A 20 27.75 10.28 15.85
C ASN A 20 28.05 11.12 17.11
N LEU A 21 28.98 12.08 17.03
CA LEU A 21 29.33 13.00 18.11
C LEU A 21 28.69 14.39 17.93
N ASN A 22 27.77 14.54 16.96
CA ASN A 22 27.14 15.79 16.55
C ASN A 22 28.12 16.85 16.00
N GLU A 23 29.26 16.41 15.46
CA GLU A 23 30.24 17.30 14.83
C GLU A 23 30.01 17.34 13.31
N THR A 24 30.24 18.52 12.71
CA THR A 24 30.07 18.71 11.26
C THR A 24 31.09 17.94 10.44
N VAL A 25 30.63 17.27 9.39
CA VAL A 25 31.44 16.53 8.42
C VAL A 25 31.52 17.33 7.13
N ALA A 26 32.70 17.86 6.80
CA ALA A 26 32.89 18.74 5.64
C ALA A 26 32.63 18.08 4.28
N THR A 27 32.75 16.75 4.22
CA THR A 27 32.65 15.95 2.99
C THR A 27 31.24 15.41 2.73
N ALA A 28 30.29 15.63 3.64
CA ALA A 28 28.92 15.17 3.50
C ALA A 28 27.92 16.29 3.76
N THR A 29 26.81 16.24 3.03
CA THR A 29 25.67 17.12 3.28
C THR A 29 24.38 16.30 3.38
N VAL A 30 23.42 16.79 4.15
CA VAL A 30 22.08 16.22 4.31
C VAL A 30 21.03 17.27 3.98
N PHE A 31 19.80 16.84 3.70
CA PHE A 31 18.68 17.77 3.51
C PHE A 31 18.31 18.43 4.84
N VAL A 32 18.29 19.76 4.84
CA VAL A 32 17.99 20.57 6.04
C VAL A 32 16.83 21.53 5.84
N GLY A 33 16.19 21.50 4.68
CA GLY A 33 15.01 22.29 4.41
C GLY A 33 14.55 22.23 2.96
N PHE A 34 13.35 22.70 2.73
CA PHE A 34 12.76 22.89 1.40
C PHE A 34 11.84 24.11 1.42
N ALA A 35 11.66 24.74 0.27
CA ALA A 35 10.74 25.82 0.03
C ALA A 35 9.90 25.51 -1.21
N VAL A 36 8.59 25.72 -1.10
CA VAL A 36 7.62 25.53 -2.19
C VAL A 36 6.96 26.86 -2.47
N GLN A 37 6.91 27.25 -3.74
CA GLN A 37 6.14 28.39 -4.22
C GLN A 37 5.02 27.88 -5.13
N PHE A 38 3.79 28.27 -4.82
CA PHE A 38 2.61 28.04 -5.64
C PHE A 38 1.83 29.34 -5.78
N HIS A 39 1.82 29.94 -6.98
CA HIS A 39 1.28 31.29 -7.20
C HIS A 39 1.92 32.31 -6.24
N SER A 40 1.13 32.96 -5.38
CA SER A 40 1.59 33.89 -4.34
C SER A 40 1.82 33.22 -2.97
N HIS A 41 1.70 31.89 -2.89
CA HIS A 41 1.82 31.15 -1.65
C HIS A 41 3.18 30.47 -1.55
N ARG A 42 3.92 30.80 -0.51
CA ARG A 42 5.20 30.21 -0.18
C ARG A 42 5.10 29.43 1.12
N VAL A 43 5.51 28.17 1.09
CA VAL A 43 5.72 27.37 2.30
C VAL A 43 7.19 27.02 2.37
N GLN A 44 7.87 27.41 3.44
CA GLN A 44 9.25 27.02 3.70
C GLN A 44 9.31 26.20 4.99
N VAL A 45 10.11 25.14 4.95
CA VAL A 45 10.37 24.24 6.06
C VAL A 45 11.86 24.09 6.21
N VAL A 46 12.35 24.28 7.43
CA VAL A 46 13.77 24.29 7.75
C VAL A 46 13.99 23.52 9.05
N LEU A 47 15.01 22.67 9.11
CA LEU A 47 15.43 22.07 10.38
C LEU A 47 15.89 23.17 11.35
N ASN A 48 15.51 23.04 12.63
CA ASN A 48 16.08 23.88 13.68
C ASN A 48 17.58 23.63 13.85
N LYS A 49 18.26 24.50 14.60
CA LYS A 49 19.72 24.43 14.80
C LYS A 49 20.16 23.10 15.40
N GLU A 50 19.34 22.50 16.26
CA GLU A 50 19.57 21.22 16.93
C GLU A 50 19.20 20.01 16.06
N ARG A 51 18.57 20.21 14.90
CA ARG A 51 18.06 19.18 13.98
C ARG A 51 17.12 18.15 14.62
N THR A 52 16.40 18.58 15.65
CA THR A 52 15.40 17.78 16.38
C THR A 52 13.97 18.12 15.98
N GLY A 53 13.77 19.22 15.25
CA GLY A 53 12.47 19.69 14.79
C GLY A 53 12.58 20.56 13.55
N VAL A 54 11.47 21.18 13.18
CA VAL A 54 11.38 22.09 12.03
C VAL A 54 10.80 23.44 12.43
N GLU A 55 11.26 24.47 11.76
CA GLU A 55 10.56 25.74 11.63
C GLU A 55 9.79 25.72 10.31
N VAL A 56 8.51 26.10 10.37
CA VAL A 56 7.63 26.17 9.20
C VAL A 56 7.19 27.61 9.05
N THR A 57 7.32 28.15 7.85
CA THR A 57 6.89 29.50 7.51
C THR A 57 5.92 29.47 6.35
N TYR A 58 4.90 30.32 6.41
CA TYR A 58 3.99 30.61 5.30
C TYR A 58 4.11 32.10 4.96
N ASN A 59 4.51 32.41 3.73
CA ASN A 59 4.77 33.79 3.30
C ASN A 59 5.61 34.58 4.33
N ASP A 60 6.70 33.96 4.79
CA ASP A 60 7.67 34.49 5.79
C ASP A 60 7.18 34.62 7.23
N ALA A 61 5.91 34.35 7.49
CA ALA A 61 5.40 34.29 8.85
C ALA A 61 5.65 32.88 9.43
N VAL A 62 6.31 32.81 10.58
CA VAL A 62 6.49 31.56 11.33
C VAL A 62 5.13 31.02 11.77
N LEU A 63 4.86 29.76 11.45
CA LEU A 63 3.66 29.03 11.85
C LEU A 63 3.93 28.26 13.14
N GLN A 64 3.09 28.49 14.15
CA GLN A 64 3.03 27.64 15.35
C GLN A 64 2.11 26.46 15.05
N ILE A 65 2.70 25.30 14.73
CA ILE A 65 1.94 24.10 14.36
C ILE A 65 1.82 23.18 15.58
N ASP A 66 0.97 23.58 16.52
CA ASP A 66 0.64 22.77 17.70
C ASP A 66 -0.57 21.88 17.39
N ASP A 67 -0.32 20.69 16.80
CA ASP A 67 -1.33 19.66 16.44
C ASP A 67 -2.57 20.21 15.69
N ALA A 68 -2.44 21.38 15.05
CA ALA A 68 -3.53 22.16 14.48
C ALA A 68 -3.45 22.23 12.94
N PHE A 69 -4.63 22.28 12.33
CA PHE A 69 -4.84 22.49 10.90
C PHE A 69 -4.68 23.98 10.56
N PHE A 70 -3.92 24.30 9.51
CA PHE A 70 -3.76 25.66 9.01
C PHE A 70 -4.18 25.75 7.54
N THR A 71 -5.22 26.53 7.26
CA THR A 71 -5.73 26.82 5.91
C THR A 71 -5.81 28.32 5.72
N PRO A 72 -4.78 28.95 5.13
CA PRO A 72 -4.82 30.39 4.86
C PRO A 72 -5.87 30.74 3.79
N ASP A 73 -6.17 29.81 2.89
CA ASP A 73 -7.21 29.89 1.87
C ASP A 73 -7.56 28.49 1.34
N TRP A 74 -8.33 28.44 0.24
CA TRP A 74 -8.74 27.18 -0.41
C TRP A 74 -7.65 26.52 -1.26
N GLN A 75 -6.58 27.24 -1.61
CA GLN A 75 -5.48 26.74 -2.44
C GLN A 75 -4.39 26.07 -1.60
N VAL A 76 -4.25 26.41 -0.32
CA VAL A 76 -3.19 25.86 0.54
C VAL A 76 -3.77 25.27 1.82
N THR A 77 -3.31 24.08 2.17
CA THR A 77 -3.61 23.43 3.44
C THR A 77 -2.33 22.90 4.05
N ILE A 78 -2.10 23.17 5.33
CA ILE A 78 -0.95 22.65 6.09
C ILE A 78 -1.50 21.91 7.32
N LEU A 79 -1.06 20.67 7.53
CA LEU A 79 -1.54 19.81 8.61
C LEU A 79 -0.39 19.00 9.20
N LEU A 80 -0.33 18.92 10.52
CA LEU A 80 0.52 17.96 11.23
C LEU A 80 -0.27 16.67 11.44
N ASP A 81 0.19 15.58 10.85
CA ASP A 81 -0.36 14.23 11.02
C ASP A 81 0.61 13.36 11.83
N LYS A 82 0.09 12.28 12.42
CA LYS A 82 0.90 11.23 13.00
C LYS A 82 0.74 9.99 12.12
N ASN A 83 1.82 9.59 11.47
CA ASN A 83 1.83 8.38 10.66
C ASN A 83 1.46 7.18 11.54
N ARG A 84 0.35 6.51 11.22
CA ARG A 84 -0.19 5.41 12.02
C ARG A 84 0.68 4.16 12.01
N LYS A 85 1.52 3.97 10.99
CA LYS A 85 2.42 2.82 10.85
C LYS A 85 3.72 3.04 11.61
N THR A 86 4.32 4.22 11.47
CA THR A 86 5.65 4.51 12.04
C THR A 86 5.59 5.26 13.37
N GLY A 87 4.42 5.82 13.71
CA GLY A 87 4.24 6.69 14.87
C GLY A 87 4.89 8.08 14.74
N ARG A 88 5.55 8.37 13.61
CA ARG A 88 6.28 9.62 13.38
C ARG A 88 5.31 10.77 13.10
N LYS A 89 5.65 11.98 13.59
CA LYS A 89 4.95 13.20 13.18
C LYS A 89 5.38 13.54 11.75
N GLU A 90 4.39 13.76 10.89
CA GLU A 90 4.57 14.17 9.50
C GLU A 90 3.84 15.49 9.30
N LEU A 91 4.45 16.44 8.60
CA LEU A 91 3.70 17.61 8.14
C LEU A 91 3.32 17.41 6.69
N ILE A 92 2.07 17.72 6.41
CA ILE A 92 1.42 17.63 5.11
C ILE A 92 1.16 19.05 4.62
N ALA A 93 1.71 19.42 3.47
CA ALA A 93 1.32 20.62 2.73
C ALA A 93 0.59 20.22 1.45
N ALA A 94 -0.66 20.64 1.29
CA ALA A 94 -1.45 20.39 0.10
C ALA A 94 -1.72 21.70 -0.64
N PHE A 95 -1.39 21.71 -1.94
CA PHE A 95 -1.63 22.81 -2.86
C PHE A 95 -2.70 22.39 -3.87
N GLN A 96 -3.70 23.24 -4.08
CA GLN A 96 -4.87 22.95 -4.91
C GLN A 96 -5.08 24.07 -5.94
N ASP A 97 -5.37 23.67 -7.17
CA ASP A 97 -5.92 24.52 -8.22
C ASP A 97 -6.87 23.69 -9.07
N SER A 98 -7.82 24.33 -9.75
CA SER A 98 -8.87 23.78 -10.61
C SER A 98 -8.53 22.45 -11.36
N GLY A 99 -8.61 21.33 -10.64
CA GLY A 99 -8.38 19.95 -11.12
C GLY A 99 -7.06 19.28 -10.70
N ASN A 100 -6.11 20.01 -10.12
CA ASN A 100 -4.80 19.51 -9.68
C ASN A 100 -4.62 19.66 -8.16
N SER A 101 -4.03 18.64 -7.55
CA SER A 101 -3.59 18.68 -6.15
C SER A 101 -2.17 18.13 -6.02
N THR A 102 -1.31 18.89 -5.35
CA THR A 102 0.03 18.43 -4.95
C THR A 102 0.08 18.32 -3.43
N LYS A 103 0.41 17.13 -2.93
CA LYS A 103 0.61 16.85 -1.51
C LYS A 103 2.09 16.62 -1.25
N LEU A 104 2.67 17.36 -0.32
CA LEU A 104 4.00 17.12 0.20
C LEU A 104 3.89 16.57 1.62
N THR A 105 4.61 15.50 1.91
CA THR A 105 4.75 14.93 3.25
C THR A 105 6.22 14.97 3.65
N PHE A 106 6.53 15.41 4.86
CA PHE A 106 7.91 15.35 5.35
C PHE A 106 8.04 14.89 6.78
N SER A 107 9.24 14.39 7.11
CA SER A 107 9.60 13.90 8.44
C SER A 107 11.06 14.23 8.76
N VAL A 108 11.38 14.41 10.04
CA VAL A 108 12.75 14.52 10.54
C VAL A 108 13.21 13.17 11.06
N VAL A 109 14.34 12.67 10.55
CA VAL A 109 14.93 11.39 10.97
C VAL A 109 16.43 11.56 11.07
N SER A 110 17.04 11.20 12.21
CA SER A 110 18.50 11.26 12.42
C SER A 110 19.14 12.60 11.99
N GLY A 111 18.46 13.72 12.22
CA GLY A 111 18.91 15.06 11.85
C GLY A 111 18.88 15.37 10.34
N THR A 112 18.17 14.58 9.53
CA THR A 112 17.88 14.88 8.12
C THR A 112 16.38 15.06 7.90
N LEU A 113 16.03 15.90 6.92
CA LEU A 113 14.66 16.09 6.47
C LEU A 113 14.39 15.18 5.26
N SER A 114 13.38 14.33 5.36
CA SER A 114 12.87 13.53 4.24
C SER A 114 11.61 14.18 3.66
N LEU A 115 11.52 14.28 2.33
CA LEU A 115 10.41 14.90 1.60
C LEU A 115 9.84 13.92 0.58
N ASN A 116 8.54 13.66 0.66
CA ASN A 116 7.77 12.89 -0.31
C ASN A 116 6.76 13.81 -1.00
N ILE A 117 6.56 13.62 -2.32
CA ILE A 117 5.68 14.47 -3.13
C ILE A 117 4.77 13.59 -3.96
N VAL A 118 3.46 13.81 -3.83
CA VAL A 118 2.41 13.15 -4.62
C VAL A 118 1.64 14.20 -5.38
N SER A 119 1.53 14.05 -6.71
CA SER A 119 0.79 14.98 -7.58
C SER A 119 -0.11 14.22 -8.55
N ASN A 120 -1.32 14.73 -8.75
CA ASN A 120 -2.29 14.20 -9.71
C ASN A 120 -2.23 14.89 -11.09
N GLY A 121 -1.23 15.76 -11.35
CA GLY A 121 -1.04 16.48 -12.61
C GLY A 121 0.43 16.65 -13.02
N ILE A 122 0.68 17.22 -14.21
CA ILE A 122 2.02 17.48 -14.76
C ILE A 122 2.71 18.52 -13.88
N MET A 123 3.57 18.07 -12.97
CA MET A 123 4.46 18.97 -12.27
C MET A 123 5.66 19.30 -13.16
N ALA A 124 5.91 20.58 -13.41
CA ALA A 124 7.26 21.03 -13.69
C ALA A 124 8.01 21.12 -12.36
N VAL A 125 8.33 19.97 -11.75
CA VAL A 125 9.22 19.98 -10.58
C VAL A 125 10.61 20.35 -11.11
N ASN A 126 11.01 21.61 -10.92
CA ASN A 126 12.42 21.94 -10.91
C ASN A 126 13.02 21.48 -9.56
N SER A 127 12.87 20.18 -9.22
CA SER A 127 13.43 19.63 -7.99
C SER A 127 14.94 19.67 -8.09
N VAL A 128 15.56 20.55 -7.29
CA VAL A 128 16.99 20.58 -7.08
C VAL A 128 17.25 19.93 -5.73
N GLY A 129 17.65 18.65 -5.74
CA GLY A 129 17.99 17.89 -4.54
C GLY A 129 19.04 16.82 -4.84
N LEU A 130 20.20 16.98 -4.18
CA LEU A 130 21.45 16.19 -4.15
C LEU A 130 22.04 15.67 -5.49
N LEU A 131 23.16 16.35 -5.82
CA LEU A 131 24.32 15.95 -6.65
C LEU A 131 24.41 16.31 -8.14
N GLU A 132 23.35 16.68 -8.86
CA GLU A 132 23.54 17.10 -10.27
C GLU A 132 23.14 18.53 -10.63
N ARG A 133 22.50 19.31 -9.74
CA ARG A 133 21.95 20.63 -10.15
C ARG A 133 22.14 21.80 -9.19
N PHE A 134 23.22 21.83 -8.40
CA PHE A 134 23.64 23.00 -7.60
C PHE A 134 23.95 24.29 -8.42
N ARG A 135 23.75 24.31 -9.74
CA ARG A 135 24.09 25.44 -10.63
C ARG A 135 22.91 26.21 -11.22
N ARG A 136 21.66 26.02 -10.75
CA ARG A 136 20.49 26.71 -11.33
C ARG A 136 19.88 27.85 -10.52
N THR A 137 20.25 28.02 -9.26
CA THR A 137 19.73 29.11 -8.42
C THR A 137 20.85 30.06 -8.05
N THR A 138 20.59 31.36 -8.03
CA THR A 138 21.44 32.39 -7.42
C THR A 138 20.77 32.90 -6.15
N SER A 139 21.45 33.79 -5.42
CA SER A 139 20.85 34.53 -4.30
C SER A 139 19.51 35.18 -4.70
N ASP A 140 19.44 35.79 -5.90
CA ASP A 140 18.25 36.49 -6.39
C ASP A 140 17.09 35.56 -6.80
N THR A 141 17.37 34.28 -7.07
CA THR A 141 16.35 33.31 -7.50
C THR A 141 16.07 32.27 -6.41
N SER A 142 16.53 32.49 -5.18
CA SER A 142 16.28 31.57 -4.07
C SER A 142 14.87 31.77 -3.52
N LEU A 143 14.13 30.67 -3.36
CA LEU A 143 12.86 30.65 -2.66
C LEU A 143 13.01 30.71 -1.14
N PHE A 144 14.23 30.53 -0.60
CA PHE A 144 14.45 30.57 0.84
C PHE A 144 14.56 31.99 1.38
N THR A 145 13.99 32.19 2.56
CA THR A 145 14.25 33.34 3.42
C THR A 145 15.38 33.00 4.38
N TYR A 146 16.37 33.89 4.47
CA TYR A 146 17.58 33.71 5.25
C TYR A 146 17.57 34.60 6.49
N GLY A 147 18.17 34.12 7.59
CA GLY A 147 18.39 34.93 8.79
C GLY A 147 19.44 36.03 8.59
N GLU A 148 19.62 36.89 9.60
CA GLU A 148 20.50 38.08 9.51
C GLU A 148 21.96 37.76 9.14
N THR A 149 22.45 36.57 9.48
CA THR A 149 23.83 36.13 9.22
C THR A 149 23.92 35.02 8.18
N GLU A 150 22.81 34.67 7.55
CA GLU A 150 22.72 33.57 6.58
C GLU A 150 22.46 34.13 5.18
N SER A 151 22.94 33.42 4.16
CA SER A 151 22.63 33.73 2.78
C SER A 151 22.59 32.48 1.92
N TRP A 152 22.27 32.65 0.63
CA TRP A 152 22.35 31.58 -0.36
C TRP A 152 23.73 30.91 -0.35
N GLU A 153 24.80 31.69 -0.27
CA GLU A 153 26.18 31.20 -0.27
C GLU A 153 26.50 30.35 0.97
N THR A 154 25.91 30.64 2.13
CA THR A 154 26.14 29.86 3.36
C THR A 154 25.71 28.40 3.22
N PHE A 155 24.69 28.14 2.41
CA PHE A 155 24.12 26.81 2.20
C PHE A 155 24.47 26.20 0.84
N ASN A 156 25.15 26.96 -0.02
CA ASN A 156 25.59 26.52 -1.34
C ASN A 156 27.12 26.66 -1.44
N ASP A 157 27.83 25.67 -0.90
CA ASP A 157 29.28 25.60 -1.07
C ASP A 157 29.61 25.21 -2.52
N VAL A 158 29.91 26.23 -3.34
CA VAL A 158 30.29 26.07 -4.74
C VAL A 158 31.62 25.32 -4.94
N ASN A 159 32.42 25.19 -3.88
CA ASN A 159 33.68 24.46 -3.89
C ASN A 159 33.55 23.04 -3.34
N HIS A 160 32.36 22.64 -2.89
CA HIS A 160 32.11 21.29 -2.41
C HIS A 160 32.43 20.27 -3.51
N LYS A 161 33.29 19.31 -3.18
CA LYS A 161 33.63 18.20 -4.06
C LYS A 161 32.99 16.93 -3.50
N PRO A 162 31.99 16.36 -4.19
CA PRO A 162 31.41 15.09 -3.80
C PRO A 162 32.49 14.01 -3.74
N ILE A 163 32.40 13.13 -2.76
CA ILE A 163 33.19 11.90 -2.74
C ILE A 163 32.38 10.82 -3.44
N PHE A 164 33.02 10.06 -4.33
CA PHE A 164 32.37 8.91 -4.97
C PHE A 164 32.49 7.67 -4.08
N PHE A 165 31.49 6.80 -4.15
CA PHE A 165 31.48 5.57 -3.37
C PHE A 165 32.69 4.69 -3.70
N GLU A 166 33.07 4.63 -4.97
CA GLU A 166 34.18 3.84 -5.46
C GLU A 166 35.53 4.31 -4.89
N ASP A 167 35.67 5.62 -4.65
CA ASP A 167 36.87 6.20 -4.01
C ASP A 167 36.95 5.76 -2.54
N LEU A 168 35.83 5.81 -1.80
CA LEU A 168 35.78 5.34 -0.40
C LEU A 168 36.12 3.86 -0.29
N MET A 169 35.59 3.04 -1.21
CA MET A 169 35.80 1.60 -1.20
C MET A 169 37.24 1.20 -1.54
N SER A 170 37.97 2.08 -2.22
CA SER A 170 39.36 1.86 -2.63
C SER A 170 40.37 2.44 -1.65
N ASP A 171 39.93 3.20 -0.63
CA ASP A 171 40.80 3.81 0.36
C ASP A 171 41.37 2.76 1.33
N PRO A 172 42.69 2.49 1.32
CA PRO A 172 43.30 1.49 2.19
C PRO A 172 43.15 1.82 3.68
N SER A 173 43.03 3.10 4.04
CA SER A 173 42.86 3.53 5.43
C SER A 173 41.50 3.15 6.00
N LEU A 174 40.50 2.91 5.13
CA LEU A 174 39.15 2.53 5.52
C LEU A 174 38.91 1.03 5.50
N ALA A 175 39.89 0.20 5.12
CA ALA A 175 39.69 -1.24 4.87
C ALA A 175 38.98 -1.99 6.01
N SER A 176 39.40 -1.79 7.26
CA SER A 176 38.76 -2.39 8.44
C SER A 176 37.35 -1.84 8.69
N LYS A 177 37.14 -0.53 8.47
CA LYS A 177 35.84 0.12 8.61
C LYS A 177 34.84 -0.37 7.55
N ILE A 178 35.30 -0.57 6.31
CA ILE A 178 34.48 -1.08 5.20
C ILE A 178 33.94 -2.47 5.51
N GLN A 179 34.74 -3.36 6.10
CA GLN A 179 34.28 -4.70 6.47
C GLN A 179 33.18 -4.65 7.52
N GLN A 180 33.35 -3.83 8.55
CA GLN A 180 32.35 -3.65 9.60
C GLN A 180 31.05 -3.04 9.03
N VAL A 181 31.17 -1.92 8.30
CA VAL A 181 30.03 -1.23 7.70
C VAL A 181 29.29 -2.12 6.70
N ARG A 182 29.98 -2.97 5.95
CA ARG A 182 29.34 -3.93 5.04
C ARG A 182 28.42 -4.90 5.79
N ILE A 183 28.84 -5.36 6.97
CA ILE A 183 28.03 -6.27 7.81
C ILE A 183 26.79 -5.52 8.32
N ASP A 184 26.99 -4.34 8.92
CA ASP A 184 25.91 -3.54 9.52
C ASP A 184 24.87 -3.10 8.46
N CYS A 185 25.36 -2.66 7.30
CA CYS A 185 24.52 -2.28 6.16
C CYS A 185 23.98 -3.46 5.34
N SER A 186 24.38 -4.70 5.64
CA SER A 186 24.06 -5.89 4.84
C SER A 186 24.38 -5.71 3.35
N GLY A 187 25.45 -4.97 3.04
CA GLY A 187 25.90 -4.68 1.68
C GLY A 187 25.12 -3.59 0.92
N VAL A 188 24.14 -2.92 1.52
CA VAL A 188 23.38 -1.84 0.86
C VAL A 188 24.27 -0.62 0.62
N LYS A 189 24.43 -0.21 -0.65
CA LYS A 189 25.41 0.81 -1.09
C LYS A 189 25.19 2.17 -0.43
N GLU A 190 23.95 2.64 -0.35
CA GLU A 190 23.57 3.93 0.21
C GLU A 190 23.91 4.01 1.71
N CYS A 191 23.57 2.95 2.45
CA CYS A 191 23.95 2.82 3.85
C CYS A 191 25.47 2.80 4.02
N MET A 192 26.17 2.02 3.20
CA MET A 192 27.63 1.95 3.29
C MET A 192 28.28 3.30 3.01
N PHE A 193 27.79 4.01 1.98
CA PHE A 193 28.25 5.35 1.63
C PHE A 193 28.07 6.31 2.82
N ASP A 194 26.85 6.43 3.33
CA ASP A 194 26.55 7.36 4.42
C ASP A 194 27.37 7.04 5.68
N ALA A 195 27.51 5.76 6.04
CA ALA A 195 28.28 5.35 7.22
C ALA A 195 29.77 5.67 7.07
N LEU A 196 30.34 5.45 5.88
CA LEU A 196 31.74 5.70 5.62
C LEU A 196 32.06 7.20 5.63
N VAL A 197 31.26 8.02 4.95
CA VAL A 197 31.50 9.46 4.84
C VAL A 197 31.18 10.19 6.15
N THR A 198 30.06 9.87 6.80
CA THR A 198 29.59 10.63 7.98
C THR A 198 30.08 10.07 9.30
N ASN A 199 30.51 8.81 9.34
CA ASN A 199 30.72 8.08 10.59
C ASN A 199 29.47 8.10 11.49
N ASN A 200 28.28 8.06 10.86
CA ASN A 200 26.99 8.04 11.52
C ASN A 200 26.16 6.83 11.07
N MET A 201 26.02 5.86 11.97
CA MET A 201 25.34 4.59 11.65
C MET A 201 23.82 4.73 11.75
N ASP A 202 23.30 5.67 12.54
CA ASP A 202 21.86 5.91 12.63
C ASP A 202 21.34 6.57 11.34
N LEU A 203 22.11 7.51 10.77
CA LEU A 203 21.82 8.10 9.47
C LEU A 203 21.87 7.05 8.36
N ALA A 204 22.93 6.24 8.33
CA ALA A 204 23.11 5.22 7.31
C ALA A 204 22.09 4.07 7.39
N SER A 205 21.68 3.69 8.60
CA SER A 205 20.62 2.69 8.79
C SER A 205 19.29 3.18 8.23
N TYR A 206 19.01 4.48 8.32
CA TYR A 206 17.82 5.06 7.69
C TYR A 206 17.88 4.97 6.15
N SER A 207 19.03 5.22 5.54
CA SER A 207 19.22 5.04 4.09
C SER A 207 19.01 3.58 3.68
N LYS A 208 19.44 2.62 4.51
CA LYS A 208 19.13 1.19 4.30
C LYS A 208 17.62 0.94 4.33
N GLU A 209 16.93 1.40 5.38
CA GLU A 209 15.47 1.23 5.51
C GLU A 209 14.74 1.80 4.29
N TYR A 210 15.09 3.02 3.87
CA TYR A 210 14.47 3.67 2.72
C TYR A 210 14.66 2.88 1.41
N VAL A 211 15.88 2.38 1.15
CA VAL A 211 16.15 1.55 -0.03
C VAL A 211 15.36 0.25 0.02
N MET A 212 15.26 -0.38 1.19
CA MET A 212 14.46 -1.61 1.35
C MET A 212 12.97 -1.35 1.15
N GLU A 213 12.45 -0.24 1.66
CA GLU A 213 11.07 0.18 1.44
C GLU A 213 10.80 0.48 -0.05
N ASP A 214 11.68 1.20 -0.74
CA ASP A 214 11.55 1.49 -2.17
C ASP A 214 11.55 0.20 -3.00
N ILE A 215 12.47 -0.74 -2.69
CA ILE A 215 12.50 -2.05 -3.35
C ILE A 215 11.18 -2.81 -3.12
N LEU A 216 10.65 -2.81 -1.90
CA LEU A 216 9.38 -3.45 -1.60
C LEU A 216 8.23 -2.77 -2.35
N GLN A 217 8.15 -1.45 -2.35
CA GLN A 217 7.11 -0.70 -3.06
C GLN A 217 7.15 -0.96 -4.56
N ARG A 218 8.33 -0.97 -5.17
CA ARG A 218 8.46 -1.29 -6.60
C ARG A 218 8.01 -2.70 -6.91
N LYS A 219 8.32 -3.67 -6.05
CA LYS A 219 7.81 -5.04 -6.18
C LYS A 219 6.29 -5.05 -6.11
N LEU A 220 5.68 -4.41 -5.11
CA LEU A 220 4.23 -4.31 -4.97
C LEU A 220 3.56 -3.65 -6.18
N MET A 221 4.18 -2.61 -6.75
CA MET A 221 3.64 -1.89 -7.91
C MET A 221 3.83 -2.64 -9.23
N ALA A 222 4.84 -3.49 -9.32
CA ALA A 222 5.10 -4.31 -10.51
C ALA A 222 4.27 -5.61 -10.51
N ASN A 223 3.84 -6.08 -9.34
CA ASN A 223 3.08 -7.32 -9.18
C ASN A 223 1.65 -7.17 -9.70
N THR A 224 1.18 -8.18 -10.41
CA THR A 224 -0.17 -8.32 -10.90
C THR A 224 -0.88 -9.40 -10.08
N PRO A 225 -2.09 -9.16 -9.55
CA PRO A 225 -2.75 -10.17 -8.72
C PRO A 225 -3.20 -11.38 -9.56
N PRO A 226 -3.24 -12.59 -8.95
CA PRO A 226 -3.71 -13.79 -9.62
C PRO A 226 -5.19 -13.67 -9.97
N SER A 227 -5.62 -14.38 -11.01
CA SER A 227 -7.00 -14.41 -11.47
C SER A 227 -7.58 -15.81 -11.40
N PHE A 228 -8.85 -15.92 -11.00
CA PHE A 228 -9.59 -17.17 -11.04
C PHE A 228 -9.91 -17.51 -12.50
N VAL A 229 -9.41 -18.65 -12.98
CA VAL A 229 -9.68 -19.15 -14.34
C VAL A 229 -11.01 -19.91 -14.35
N SER A 230 -11.16 -20.85 -13.41
CA SER A 230 -12.35 -21.68 -13.33
C SER A 230 -12.49 -22.34 -11.96
N ILE A 231 -13.73 -22.66 -11.60
CA ILE A 231 -14.06 -23.55 -10.50
C ILE A 231 -14.78 -24.73 -11.13
N THR A 232 -14.37 -25.95 -10.81
CA THR A 232 -14.93 -27.17 -11.39
C THR A 232 -15.30 -28.16 -10.30
N GLU A 233 -16.47 -28.77 -10.44
CA GLU A 233 -16.89 -29.85 -9.55
C GLU A 233 -16.15 -31.15 -9.91
N LEU A 234 -15.55 -31.82 -8.91
CA LEU A 234 -14.74 -33.02 -9.15
C LEU A 234 -15.55 -34.33 -9.13
N HIS A 235 -16.70 -34.37 -8.45
CA HIS A 235 -17.48 -35.58 -8.22
C HIS A 235 -19.00 -35.37 -8.38
N GLY A 236 -19.39 -34.57 -9.37
CA GLY A 236 -20.79 -34.23 -9.63
C GLY A 236 -21.53 -35.24 -10.49
N ASP A 237 -22.81 -35.43 -10.19
CA ASP A 237 -23.76 -36.03 -11.12
C ASP A 237 -23.92 -35.12 -12.35
N GLN A 238 -23.56 -35.61 -13.53
CA GLN A 238 -23.69 -34.85 -14.78
C GLN A 238 -25.15 -34.49 -15.10
N SER A 239 -26.12 -35.21 -14.53
CA SER A 239 -27.55 -34.92 -14.70
C SER A 239 -28.04 -33.76 -13.83
N GLN A 240 -27.35 -33.46 -12.72
CA GLN A 240 -27.63 -32.34 -11.81
C GLN A 240 -26.31 -31.75 -11.29
N PRO A 241 -25.63 -30.89 -12.08
CA PRO A 241 -24.35 -30.32 -11.66
C PRO A 241 -24.53 -29.45 -10.41
N ALA A 242 -23.65 -29.60 -9.42
CA ALA A 242 -23.68 -28.83 -8.17
C ALA A 242 -23.01 -27.44 -8.31
N LEU A 243 -22.65 -27.05 -9.55
CA LEU A 243 -22.04 -25.77 -9.87
C LEU A 243 -22.68 -25.18 -11.13
N ARG A 244 -23.10 -23.92 -11.04
CA ARG A 244 -23.63 -23.14 -12.15
C ARG A 244 -22.78 -21.89 -12.38
N ALA A 245 -22.40 -21.67 -13.64
CA ALA A 245 -21.63 -20.51 -14.09
C ALA A 245 -20.35 -20.23 -13.28
N ASN A 246 -19.64 -21.29 -12.85
CA ASN A 246 -18.41 -21.25 -12.06
C ASN A 246 -18.50 -20.60 -10.66
N THR A 247 -19.60 -19.95 -10.28
CA THR A 247 -19.67 -19.19 -9.02
C THR A 247 -20.91 -19.47 -8.19
N THR A 248 -21.87 -20.26 -8.68
CA THR A 248 -23.11 -20.57 -7.97
C THR A 248 -23.13 -22.03 -7.56
N LEU A 249 -23.01 -22.30 -6.26
CA LEU A 249 -23.07 -23.63 -5.69
C LEU A 249 -24.54 -24.04 -5.56
N LEU A 250 -24.88 -25.21 -6.09
CA LEU A 250 -26.21 -25.80 -6.06
C LEU A 250 -26.15 -26.99 -5.10
N VAL A 251 -26.54 -26.76 -3.84
CA VAL A 251 -26.24 -27.68 -2.75
C VAL A 251 -27.49 -28.10 -1.97
N GLN A 252 -27.44 -29.29 -1.39
CA GLN A 252 -28.44 -29.83 -0.47
C GLN A 252 -27.84 -29.95 0.93
N LEU A 253 -28.65 -29.67 1.94
CA LEU A 253 -28.22 -29.75 3.33
C LEU A 253 -27.65 -31.13 3.68
N GLY A 254 -26.49 -31.15 4.34
CA GLY A 254 -25.82 -32.38 4.76
C GLY A 254 -25.04 -33.13 3.67
N ASN A 255 -25.22 -32.79 2.39
CA ASN A 255 -24.46 -33.40 1.28
C ASN A 255 -23.09 -32.75 1.12
N SER A 256 -22.08 -33.55 0.77
CA SER A 256 -20.70 -33.10 0.59
C SER A 256 -20.38 -32.83 -0.87
N TYR A 257 -19.77 -31.67 -1.12
CA TYR A 257 -19.36 -31.21 -2.44
C TYR A 257 -17.86 -30.91 -2.48
N THR A 258 -17.24 -31.18 -3.61
CA THR A 258 -15.80 -30.95 -3.82
C THR A 258 -15.57 -30.20 -5.13
N TYR A 259 -14.88 -29.07 -5.04
CA TYR A 259 -14.58 -28.19 -6.16
C TYR A 259 -13.09 -27.95 -6.29
N ARG A 260 -12.54 -28.07 -7.50
CA ARG A 260 -11.17 -27.64 -7.83
C ARG A 260 -11.20 -26.21 -8.34
N VAL A 261 -10.27 -25.40 -7.86
CA VAL A 261 -10.09 -24.01 -8.27
C VAL A 261 -8.81 -23.90 -9.09
N LEU A 262 -8.92 -23.32 -10.27
CA LEU A 262 -7.78 -23.06 -11.14
C LEU A 262 -7.52 -21.56 -11.18
N PHE A 263 -6.23 -21.20 -11.08
CA PHE A 263 -5.76 -19.83 -11.12
C PHE A 263 -4.82 -19.62 -12.31
N THR A 264 -4.63 -18.35 -12.66
CA THR A 264 -3.58 -17.88 -13.54
C THR A 264 -2.94 -16.66 -12.93
N ASP A 265 -1.63 -16.52 -13.09
CA ASP A 265 -0.91 -15.31 -12.75
C ASP A 265 -0.06 -14.87 -13.94
N PRO A 266 -0.10 -13.59 -14.35
CA PRO A 266 0.81 -13.06 -15.35
C PRO A 266 2.28 -13.07 -14.91
N ASP A 267 2.57 -13.05 -13.61
CA ASP A 267 3.91 -13.04 -13.06
C ASP A 267 4.48 -14.48 -12.99
N GLU A 268 5.57 -14.73 -13.72
CA GLU A 268 6.16 -16.07 -13.85
C GLU A 268 6.79 -16.56 -12.54
N GLY A 269 6.40 -17.74 -12.09
CA GLY A 269 7.00 -18.43 -10.94
C GLY A 269 6.29 -18.19 -9.61
N ASP A 270 5.20 -17.41 -9.61
CA ASP A 270 4.39 -17.19 -8.42
C ASP A 270 3.62 -18.45 -8.02
N ASN A 271 3.62 -18.72 -6.72
CA ASN A 271 2.92 -19.85 -6.15
C ASN A 271 1.62 -19.38 -5.52
N ILE A 272 0.50 -19.75 -6.14
CA ILE A 272 -0.82 -19.26 -5.74
C ILE A 272 -1.40 -20.20 -4.69
N THR A 273 -1.94 -19.61 -3.63
CA THR A 273 -2.60 -20.30 -2.53
C THR A 273 -4.07 -19.95 -2.49
N LEU A 274 -4.93 -20.95 -2.35
CA LEU A 274 -6.36 -20.77 -2.07
C LEU A 274 -6.62 -20.73 -0.57
N SER A 275 -7.49 -19.83 -0.14
CA SER A 275 -8.00 -19.76 1.22
C SER A 275 -9.44 -19.25 1.26
N LEU A 276 -10.10 -19.41 2.41
CA LEU A 276 -11.37 -18.75 2.71
C LEU A 276 -11.09 -17.40 3.38
N ARG A 277 -11.83 -16.36 2.98
CA ARG A 277 -11.69 -15.02 3.59
C ARG A 277 -12.08 -15.02 5.07
N GLU A 278 -13.11 -15.78 5.41
CA GLU A 278 -13.65 -15.97 6.75
C GLU A 278 -13.90 -17.46 6.95
N ASP A 279 -13.92 -17.90 8.21
CA ASP A 279 -14.25 -19.28 8.53
C ASP A 279 -15.71 -19.57 8.18
N VAL A 280 -15.96 -20.65 7.44
CA VAL A 280 -17.29 -21.00 6.95
C VAL A 280 -17.63 -22.41 7.45
N PRO A 281 -18.72 -22.59 8.22
CA PRO A 281 -19.13 -23.90 8.71
C PRO A 281 -19.28 -24.93 7.59
N GLY A 282 -18.58 -26.05 7.73
CA GLY A 282 -18.60 -27.14 6.76
C GLY A 282 -17.81 -26.88 5.48
N ALA A 283 -17.09 -25.76 5.36
CA ALA A 283 -16.16 -25.52 4.27
C ALA A 283 -14.70 -25.68 4.71
N MET A 284 -13.85 -26.23 3.84
CA MET A 284 -12.40 -26.29 4.08
C MET A 284 -11.63 -26.29 2.76
N ILE A 285 -10.37 -25.85 2.82
CA ILE A 285 -9.44 -25.94 1.69
C ILE A 285 -8.47 -27.09 1.91
N GLU A 286 -8.39 -28.00 0.94
CA GLU A 286 -7.44 -29.10 0.88
C GLU A 286 -6.45 -28.86 -0.27
N ASP A 287 -5.19 -29.26 -0.06
CA ASP A 287 -4.10 -29.22 -1.05
C ASP A 287 -3.84 -27.86 -1.76
N GLY A 288 -4.40 -26.76 -1.23
CA GLY A 288 -4.18 -25.41 -1.73
C GLY A 288 -4.96 -25.04 -3.00
N ASP A 289 -5.74 -25.96 -3.58
CA ASP A 289 -6.57 -25.73 -4.76
C ASP A 289 -7.95 -26.41 -4.72
N ILE A 290 -8.27 -27.18 -3.67
CA ILE A 290 -9.55 -27.89 -3.54
C ILE A 290 -10.39 -27.28 -2.42
N LEU A 291 -11.62 -26.90 -2.73
CA LEU A 291 -12.66 -26.53 -1.77
C LEU A 291 -13.56 -27.74 -1.51
N HIS A 292 -13.67 -28.13 -0.25
CA HIS A 292 -14.74 -28.99 0.23
C HIS A 292 -15.82 -28.14 0.87
N TYR A 293 -17.09 -28.47 0.62
CA TYR A 293 -18.21 -27.81 1.26
C TYR A 293 -19.37 -28.77 1.54
N THR A 294 -19.78 -28.82 2.80
CA THR A 294 -20.94 -29.57 3.29
C THR A 294 -21.81 -28.63 4.11
N PRO A 295 -22.92 -28.12 3.58
CA PRO A 295 -23.82 -27.24 4.34
C PRO A 295 -24.28 -27.95 5.62
N GLN A 296 -24.13 -27.29 6.76
CA GLN A 296 -24.45 -27.85 8.08
C GLN A 296 -25.83 -27.43 8.60
N ASP A 297 -26.30 -26.26 8.18
CA ASP A 297 -27.63 -25.72 8.48
C ASP A 297 -28.18 -24.91 7.30
N ASP A 298 -29.39 -24.37 7.47
CA ASP A 298 -30.09 -23.54 6.49
C ASP A 298 -29.87 -22.03 6.68
N GLN A 299 -28.87 -21.65 7.48
CA GLN A 299 -28.58 -20.25 7.77
C GLN A 299 -27.82 -19.58 6.61
N PRO A 300 -28.04 -18.27 6.37
CA PRO A 300 -27.32 -17.56 5.34
C PRO A 300 -25.80 -17.60 5.52
N VAL A 301 -25.09 -18.05 4.49
CA VAL A 301 -23.63 -18.11 4.45
C VAL A 301 -23.07 -17.21 3.35
N GLN A 302 -21.89 -16.65 3.57
CA GLN A 302 -21.13 -15.94 2.55
C GLN A 302 -19.78 -16.63 2.35
N ILE A 303 -19.65 -17.36 1.23
CA ILE A 303 -18.37 -17.98 0.86
C ILE A 303 -17.61 -17.02 -0.04
N MET A 304 -16.41 -16.63 0.40
CA MET A 304 -15.50 -15.81 -0.38
C MET A 304 -14.14 -16.49 -0.43
N LEU A 305 -13.77 -16.93 -1.63
CA LEU A 305 -12.46 -17.51 -1.90
C LEU A 305 -11.44 -16.40 -2.08
N VAL A 306 -10.21 -16.65 -1.64
CA VAL A 306 -9.06 -15.77 -1.83
C VAL A 306 -7.95 -16.57 -2.50
N GLY A 307 -7.59 -16.16 -3.73
CA GLY A 307 -6.37 -16.63 -4.39
C GLY A 307 -5.25 -15.63 -4.13
N SER A 308 -4.13 -16.05 -3.57
CA SER A 308 -3.00 -15.16 -3.24
C SER A 308 -1.67 -15.74 -3.67
N ASP A 309 -0.84 -14.89 -4.28
CA ASP A 309 0.57 -15.13 -4.63
C ASP A 309 1.53 -14.90 -3.43
N GLY A 310 0.98 -14.53 -2.25
CA GLY A 310 1.74 -14.16 -1.04
C GLY A 310 2.06 -12.67 -0.91
N ILE A 311 1.78 -11.88 -1.94
CA ILE A 311 1.98 -10.42 -1.99
C ILE A 311 0.63 -9.71 -2.01
N VAL A 312 -0.23 -10.09 -2.96
CA VAL A 312 -1.60 -9.60 -3.13
C VAL A 312 -2.56 -10.78 -3.28
N GLY A 313 -3.86 -10.49 -3.28
CA GLY A 313 -4.86 -11.53 -3.47
C GLY A 313 -6.11 -11.03 -4.15
N THR A 314 -6.76 -11.94 -4.86
CA THR A 314 -8.03 -11.70 -5.55
C THR A 314 -9.14 -12.43 -4.81
N ASN A 315 -10.28 -11.76 -4.67
CA ASN A 315 -11.45 -12.34 -4.03
C ASN A 315 -12.45 -12.85 -5.07
N GLN A 316 -12.92 -14.08 -4.90
CA GLN A 316 -14.02 -14.66 -5.69
C GLN A 316 -15.20 -14.97 -4.76
N PRO A 317 -16.26 -14.15 -4.77
CA PRO A 317 -17.49 -14.49 -4.05
C PRO A 317 -18.19 -15.66 -4.74
N LEU A 318 -18.74 -16.58 -3.93
CA LEU A 318 -19.63 -17.63 -4.40
C LEU A 318 -21.06 -17.34 -3.93
N THR A 319 -22.02 -17.73 -4.75
CA THR A 319 -23.44 -17.74 -4.41
C THR A 319 -23.85 -19.15 -4.01
N VAL A 320 -24.59 -19.30 -2.92
CA VAL A 320 -25.08 -20.61 -2.46
C VAL A 320 -26.59 -20.68 -2.66
N LEU A 321 -27.06 -21.64 -3.45
CA LEU A 321 -28.46 -22.04 -3.52
C LEU A 321 -28.61 -23.35 -2.76
N LEU A 322 -29.32 -23.31 -1.63
CA LEU A 322 -29.45 -24.42 -0.71
C LEU A 322 -30.90 -24.94 -0.68
N CYS A 323 -31.08 -26.26 -0.66
CA CYS A 323 -32.35 -26.87 -0.28
C CYS A 323 -32.19 -27.76 0.95
N ASN A 324 -33.27 -27.97 1.70
CA ASN A 324 -33.32 -28.85 2.86
C ASN A 324 -34.35 -29.98 2.63
N CYS A 325 -34.13 -30.77 1.58
CA CYS A 325 -35.04 -31.86 1.20
C CYS A 325 -34.62 -33.18 1.83
N PHE A 326 -35.56 -33.93 2.41
CA PHE A 326 -35.30 -35.24 3.04
C PHE A 326 -35.59 -36.40 2.07
N GLY A 327 -36.78 -36.44 1.49
CA GLY A 327 -37.25 -37.47 0.56
C GLY A 327 -37.38 -37.01 -0.89
N GLY A 328 -36.34 -36.38 -1.44
CA GLY A 328 -36.37 -35.79 -2.78
C GLY A 328 -35.07 -35.05 -3.16
N GLY A 329 -35.13 -34.28 -4.24
CA GLY A 329 -34.01 -33.46 -4.74
C GLY A 329 -34.30 -31.95 -4.68
N CYS A 330 -33.26 -31.14 -4.77
CA CYS A 330 -33.41 -29.68 -4.83
C CYS A 330 -34.04 -29.22 -6.16
N ASN A 331 -35.05 -28.35 -6.07
CA ASN A 331 -35.58 -27.62 -7.21
C ASN A 331 -34.97 -26.21 -7.29
N PHE A 332 -33.79 -26.10 -7.93
CA PHE A 332 -33.06 -24.83 -8.08
C PHE A 332 -33.74 -23.78 -8.98
N ASN A 333 -34.91 -24.08 -9.55
CA ASN A 333 -35.71 -23.13 -10.32
C ASN A 333 -36.76 -22.42 -9.45
N THR A 334 -37.03 -22.94 -8.25
CA THR A 334 -38.03 -22.41 -7.33
C THR A 334 -37.35 -21.74 -6.15
N LEU A 335 -37.23 -20.41 -6.20
CA LEU A 335 -36.67 -19.62 -5.10
C LEU A 335 -37.71 -19.45 -4.00
N LEU A 336 -37.40 -19.87 -2.78
CA LEU A 336 -38.27 -19.70 -1.61
C LEU A 336 -37.98 -18.40 -0.87
N SER A 337 -36.69 -18.12 -0.61
CA SER A 337 -36.25 -16.90 0.08
C SER A 337 -34.76 -16.62 -0.17
N GLY A 338 -34.30 -15.41 0.14
CA GLY A 338 -32.89 -15.01 0.03
C GLY A 338 -32.60 -14.09 -1.16
N GLY A 339 -31.34 -14.06 -1.60
CA GLY A 339 -30.86 -13.15 -2.63
C GLY A 339 -29.50 -13.53 -3.22
N ASN A 340 -28.73 -12.53 -3.65
CA ASN A 340 -27.61 -12.71 -4.59
C ASN A 340 -26.35 -13.41 -4.03
N LYS A 341 -26.33 -13.76 -2.74
CA LYS A 341 -25.19 -14.44 -2.07
C LYS A 341 -25.58 -15.79 -1.51
N PHE A 342 -26.80 -15.87 -0.99
CA PHE A 342 -27.38 -17.06 -0.41
C PHE A 342 -28.88 -17.04 -0.66
N ALA A 343 -29.44 -18.18 -1.03
CA ALA A 343 -30.88 -18.35 -1.12
C ALA A 343 -31.32 -19.78 -0.86
N LEU A 344 -32.54 -19.91 -0.33
CA LEU A 344 -33.22 -21.18 -0.18
C LEU A 344 -34.06 -21.48 -1.41
N VAL A 345 -34.01 -22.73 -1.86
CA VAL A 345 -34.80 -23.24 -3.00
C VAL A 345 -35.72 -24.38 -2.57
N GLY A 346 -36.76 -24.63 -3.37
CA GLY A 346 -37.76 -25.65 -3.11
C GLY A 346 -37.26 -27.08 -3.31
N CYS A 347 -38.14 -28.04 -3.04
CA CYS A 347 -37.88 -29.48 -3.18
C CYS A 347 -38.79 -30.11 -4.24
N ASP A 348 -38.24 -31.08 -4.99
CA ASP A 348 -38.99 -32.01 -5.82
C ASP A 348 -39.07 -33.35 -5.07
N CYS A 349 -40.23 -33.62 -4.45
CA CYS A 349 -40.44 -34.82 -3.64
C CYS A 349 -40.61 -36.07 -4.51
N LEU A 350 -40.07 -37.20 -4.03
CA LEU A 350 -40.41 -38.51 -4.58
C LEU A 350 -41.86 -38.85 -4.25
N ASP A 351 -42.48 -39.74 -5.02
CA ASP A 351 -43.91 -40.10 -4.89
C ASP A 351 -44.33 -40.56 -3.47
N SER A 352 -43.39 -41.04 -2.67
CA SER A 352 -43.61 -41.47 -1.29
C SER A 352 -43.51 -40.35 -0.25
N TYR A 353 -43.24 -39.11 -0.65
CA TYR A 353 -43.00 -37.99 0.25
C TYR A 353 -43.81 -36.75 -0.16
N THR A 354 -44.22 -35.97 0.83
CA THR A 354 -44.93 -34.69 0.68
C THR A 354 -44.40 -33.65 1.66
N GLY A 355 -45.00 -32.46 1.65
CA GLY A 355 -44.55 -31.31 2.43
C GLY A 355 -43.50 -30.46 1.70
N PRO A 356 -43.20 -29.25 2.21
CA PRO A 356 -42.27 -28.32 1.57
C PRO A 356 -40.82 -28.83 1.55
N ASN A 357 -40.47 -29.74 2.46
CA ASN A 357 -39.12 -30.32 2.60
C ASN A 357 -39.09 -31.83 2.29
N CYS A 358 -40.20 -32.41 1.78
CA CYS A 358 -40.32 -33.85 1.51
C CYS A 358 -40.03 -34.71 2.75
N ASP A 359 -40.49 -34.26 3.92
CA ASP A 359 -40.29 -34.88 5.23
C ASP A 359 -41.52 -35.60 5.75
N GLU A 360 -42.65 -35.53 5.04
CA GLU A 360 -43.90 -36.21 5.38
C GLU A 360 -44.10 -37.42 4.46
N ASP A 361 -44.37 -38.60 5.02
CA ASP A 361 -44.72 -39.78 4.20
C ASP A 361 -46.06 -39.56 3.49
N TYR A 362 -46.09 -39.80 2.18
CA TYR A 362 -47.32 -39.72 1.40
C TYR A 362 -48.18 -40.96 1.66
N ASP A 363 -49.32 -40.78 2.33
CA ASP A 363 -50.30 -41.86 2.54
C ASP A 363 -51.24 -41.98 1.33
N SER A 364 -50.81 -42.73 0.32
CA SER A 364 -51.64 -43.04 -0.86
C SER A 364 -52.95 -43.76 -0.51
N CYS A 365 -53.07 -44.38 0.67
CA CYS A 365 -54.29 -45.07 1.09
C CYS A 365 -55.36 -44.11 1.67
N LEU A 366 -55.05 -42.82 1.89
CA LEU A 366 -56.06 -41.82 2.30
C LEU A 366 -56.96 -41.40 1.15
N ASP A 367 -56.40 -41.29 -0.06
CA ASP A 367 -57.14 -40.85 -1.26
C ASP A 367 -57.73 -42.03 -2.06
N ASP A 368 -57.11 -43.22 -2.01
CA ASP A 368 -57.66 -44.46 -2.55
C ASP A 368 -57.46 -45.62 -1.56
N PRO A 369 -58.45 -45.92 -0.70
CA PRO A 369 -58.29 -46.90 0.36
C PRO A 369 -57.98 -48.29 -0.17
N CYS A 370 -56.78 -48.72 0.19
CA CYS A 370 -56.32 -50.10 0.25
C CYS A 370 -57.29 -50.97 1.10
#